data_AF-A0A356XGB0-F1
#
_entry.id   AF-A0A356XGB0-F1
#
_cell.length_a   1.000
_cell.length_b   1.000
_cell.length_c   1.000
_cell.angle_alpha   90.00
_cell.angle_beta   90.00
_cell.angle_gamma   90.00
#
_symmetry.space_group_name_H-M   'P 1'
#
loop_
_entity.id
_entity.type
_entity.pdbx_description
1 polymer ?
#
loop_
_entity_poly.entity_id
_entity_poly.type
_entity_poly.pdbx_seq_one_letter_code
_entity_poly.pdbx_strand_id
1 'polypeptide(L)'
;MKKVQWPEKYIIRRRQGFAPEDLFPGKRGSMPMDVVLTGGLVIFILLPLFAVILEHALLLAVRREISDALDMSCLAVYESIDVPEASSGRVTLDAVNLEEVFRLYLQANLSLDENLAPLSAGSLLQGGLIIRELDVLYGEDGETCSLGNPVRRLTVHAVVAGSYATGLFERAIFGGEGIRTVMVHRDVEIPDDRREAGL
;
A
#
# COMPACT_ATOMS: atom_id res chain seq x y z
N MET A 1 50.93 -71.72 2.85
CA MET A 1 50.30 -70.43 2.51
C MET A 1 49.62 -70.56 1.15
N LYS A 2 48.27 -70.61 1.11
CA LYS A 2 47.49 -70.76 -0.13
C LYS A 2 47.31 -69.38 -0.79
N LYS A 3 47.73 -69.25 -2.05
CA LYS A 3 47.49 -68.05 -2.88
C LYS A 3 46.02 -67.95 -3.22
N VAL A 4 45.38 -66.87 -2.81
CA VAL A 4 44.00 -66.53 -3.16
C VAL A 4 43.98 -66.05 -4.62
N GLN A 5 43.36 -66.81 -5.51
CA GLN A 5 43.06 -66.41 -6.89
C GLN A 5 41.76 -65.61 -6.88
N TRP A 6 41.85 -64.34 -7.26
CA TRP A 6 40.67 -63.48 -7.44
C TRP A 6 40.02 -63.77 -8.81
N PRO A 7 38.69 -63.88 -8.89
CA PRO A 7 37.99 -64.04 -10.17
C PRO A 7 38.13 -62.77 -11.02
N GLU A 8 38.48 -62.95 -12.30
CA GLU A 8 38.72 -61.93 -13.35
C GLU A 8 37.57 -60.92 -13.59
N LYS A 9 36.47 -61.01 -12.84
CA LYS A 9 35.23 -60.26 -13.07
C LYS A 9 35.21 -58.87 -12.42
N TYR A 10 36.28 -58.47 -11.72
CA TYR A 10 36.39 -57.17 -11.03
C TYR A 10 37.54 -56.29 -11.56
N ILE A 11 37.89 -56.44 -12.85
CA ILE A 11 38.76 -55.46 -13.51
C ILE A 11 37.92 -54.20 -13.76
N ILE A 12 38.02 -53.24 -12.84
CA ILE A 12 37.51 -51.89 -13.02
C ILE A 12 38.26 -51.27 -14.21
N ARG A 13 37.64 -51.29 -15.40
CA ARG A 13 38.12 -50.52 -16.54
C ARG A 13 38.14 -49.04 -16.10
N ARG A 14 39.33 -48.49 -15.87
CA ARG A 14 39.53 -47.03 -15.87
C ARG A 14 38.99 -46.51 -17.20
N ARG A 15 37.82 -45.88 -17.18
CA ARG A 15 37.38 -45.08 -18.33
C ARG A 15 38.42 -43.98 -18.52
N GLN A 16 39.06 -44.02 -19.68
CA GLN A 16 39.92 -42.97 -20.19
C GLN A 16 39.12 -41.66 -20.24
N GLY A 17 39.80 -40.56 -19.89
CA GLY A 17 39.51 -39.17 -20.23
C GLY A 17 38.04 -38.76 -20.31
N PHE A 18 37.53 -38.14 -19.24
CA PHE A 18 36.41 -37.22 -19.38
C PHE A 18 36.99 -35.89 -19.90
N ALA A 19 36.94 -35.68 -21.21
CA ALA A 19 37.31 -34.40 -21.79
C ALA A 19 36.21 -33.38 -21.43
N PRO A 20 36.55 -32.14 -21.01
CA PRO A 20 35.53 -31.11 -20.71
C PRO A 20 34.67 -30.73 -21.92
N GLU A 21 35.10 -31.15 -23.12
CA GLU A 21 34.47 -30.99 -24.42
C GLU A 21 33.18 -31.84 -24.56
N ASP A 22 33.05 -32.92 -23.78
CA ASP A 22 31.88 -33.80 -23.77
C ASP A 22 30.73 -33.29 -22.87
N LEU A 23 30.97 -32.23 -22.08
CA LEU A 23 29.92 -31.66 -21.21
C LEU A 23 28.89 -30.84 -22.00
N PHE A 24 29.26 -30.36 -23.19
CA PHE A 24 28.40 -29.61 -24.09
C PHE A 24 28.56 -30.13 -25.53
N PRO A 25 28.09 -31.36 -25.84
CA PRO A 25 28.09 -31.82 -27.21
C PRO A 25 27.22 -30.84 -28.00
N GLY A 26 27.84 -30.14 -28.97
CA GLY A 26 27.22 -29.15 -29.83
C GLY A 26 25.95 -29.67 -30.47
N LYS A 27 24.82 -29.48 -29.79
CA LYS A 27 23.49 -29.75 -30.30
C LYS A 27 22.98 -28.42 -30.81
N ARG A 28 22.86 -28.35 -32.14
CA ARG A 28 21.92 -27.44 -32.79
C ARG A 28 20.59 -27.67 -32.09
N GLY A 29 20.22 -26.76 -31.17
CA GLY A 29 18.83 -26.67 -30.74
C GLY A 29 18.00 -26.62 -32.02
N SER A 30 16.99 -27.46 -32.14
CA SER A 30 16.03 -27.29 -33.22
C SER A 30 15.54 -25.85 -33.08
N MET A 31 15.85 -24.97 -34.05
CA MET A 31 15.47 -23.55 -34.06
C MET A 31 14.11 -23.24 -33.40
N PRO A 32 13.02 -24.01 -33.61
CA PRO A 32 11.76 -23.77 -32.90
C PRO A 32 11.83 -23.87 -31.36
N MET A 33 12.62 -24.78 -30.81
CA MET A 33 12.75 -24.99 -29.36
C MET A 33 13.45 -23.82 -28.66
N ASP A 34 14.52 -23.29 -29.26
CA ASP A 34 15.25 -22.14 -28.70
C ASP A 34 14.38 -20.88 -28.71
N VAL A 35 13.55 -20.70 -29.74
CA VAL A 35 12.59 -19.60 -29.82
C VAL A 35 11.50 -19.73 -28.76
N VAL A 36 10.97 -20.94 -28.55
CA VAL A 36 9.95 -21.19 -27.51
C VAL A 36 10.52 -20.94 -26.11
N LEU A 37 11.73 -21.42 -25.82
CA LEU A 37 12.38 -21.20 -24.54
C LEU A 37 12.69 -19.73 -24.28
N THR A 38 13.24 -19.04 -25.28
CA THR A 38 13.55 -17.60 -25.18
C THR A 38 12.27 -16.79 -25.03
N GLY A 39 11.24 -17.06 -25.83
CA GLY A 39 9.94 -16.39 -25.74
C GLY A 39 9.25 -16.63 -24.39
N GLY A 40 9.28 -17.87 -23.90
CA GLY A 40 8.77 -18.21 -22.57
C GLY A 40 9.49 -17.47 -21.46
N LEU A 41 10.83 -17.38 -21.52
CA LEU A 41 11.63 -16.62 -20.55
C LEU A 41 11.27 -15.13 -20.55
N VAL A 42 11.12 -14.52 -21.74
CA VAL A 42 10.73 -13.12 -21.87
C VAL A 42 9.35 -12.88 -21.25
N ILE A 43 8.36 -13.72 -21.55
CA ILE A 43 7.01 -13.61 -20.96
C ILE A 43 7.07 -13.77 -19.44
N PHE A 44 7.84 -14.73 -18.96
CA PHE A 44 8.00 -15.00 -17.53
C PHE A 44 8.68 -13.86 -16.77
N ILE A 45 9.47 -13.03 -17.43
CA ILE A 45 10.08 -11.83 -16.82
C ILE A 45 9.16 -10.61 -16.95
N LEU A 46 8.52 -10.43 -18.09
CA LEU A 46 7.68 -9.25 -18.35
C LEU A 46 6.38 -9.26 -17.55
N LEU A 47 5.73 -10.43 -17.39
CA LEU A 47 4.46 -10.51 -16.67
C LEU A 47 4.59 -10.12 -15.18
N PRO A 48 5.54 -10.66 -14.39
CA PRO A 48 5.74 -10.22 -13.02
C PRO A 48 6.10 -8.74 -12.92
N LEU A 49 6.94 -8.24 -13.84
CA LEU A 49 7.34 -6.83 -13.84
C LEU A 49 6.12 -5.92 -14.03
N PHE A 50 5.26 -6.24 -15.01
CA PHE A 50 4.04 -5.49 -15.27
C PHE A 50 3.06 -5.57 -14.10
N ALA A 51 2.94 -6.75 -13.46
CA ALA A 51 2.09 -6.92 -12.30
C ALA A 51 2.51 -6.03 -11.12
N VAL A 52 3.81 -5.95 -10.82
CA VAL A 52 4.33 -5.07 -9.75
C VAL A 52 4.02 -3.60 -10.05
N ILE A 53 4.15 -3.17 -11.31
CA ILE A 53 3.84 -1.80 -11.72
C ILE A 53 2.35 -1.49 -11.52
N LEU A 54 1.46 -2.38 -11.97
CA LEU A 54 0.01 -2.22 -11.81
C LEU A 54 -0.39 -2.17 -10.34
N GLU A 55 0.20 -3.02 -9.51
CA GLU A 55 -0.08 -3.07 -8.08
C GLU A 55 0.36 -1.81 -7.35
N HIS A 56 1.54 -1.28 -7.70
CA HIS A 56 1.98 0.02 -7.19
C HIS A 56 1.06 1.16 -7.63
N ALA A 57 0.59 1.14 -8.88
CA ALA A 57 -0.38 2.12 -9.37
C ALA A 57 -1.71 2.05 -8.63
N LEU A 58 -2.21 0.83 -8.34
CA LEU A 58 -3.43 0.62 -7.55
C LEU A 58 -3.27 1.17 -6.13
N LEU A 59 -2.15 0.88 -5.46
CA LEU A 59 -1.87 1.42 -4.12
C LEU A 59 -1.87 2.95 -4.10
N LEU A 60 -1.25 3.58 -5.11
CA LEU A 60 -1.24 5.04 -5.22
C LEU A 60 -2.65 5.60 -5.47
N ALA A 61 -3.46 4.91 -6.29
CA ALA A 61 -4.84 5.32 -6.55
C ALA A 61 -5.70 5.25 -5.28
N VAL A 62 -5.64 4.13 -4.54
CA VAL A 62 -6.34 3.96 -3.25
C VAL A 62 -5.92 5.04 -2.26
N ARG A 63 -4.60 5.25 -2.11
CA ARG A 63 -4.07 6.26 -1.20
C ARG A 63 -4.60 7.64 -1.56
N ARG A 64 -4.61 7.99 -2.85
CA ARG A 64 -5.10 9.27 -3.34
C ARG A 64 -6.60 9.44 -3.09
N GLU A 65 -7.41 8.43 -3.39
CA GLU A 65 -8.85 8.46 -3.18
C GLU A 65 -9.21 8.69 -1.71
N ILE A 66 -8.59 7.94 -0.78
CA ILE A 66 -8.76 8.16 0.66
C ILE A 66 -8.29 9.57 1.04
N SER A 67 -7.11 9.96 0.57
CA SER A 67 -6.49 11.26 0.89
C SER A 67 -7.37 12.45 0.49
N ASP A 68 -7.93 12.41 -0.72
CA ASP A 68 -8.80 13.47 -1.24
C ASP A 68 -10.13 13.49 -0.44
N ALA A 69 -10.68 12.33 -0.09
CA ALA A 69 -11.87 12.24 0.75
C ALA A 69 -11.64 12.75 2.19
N LEU A 70 -10.45 12.50 2.76
CA LEU A 70 -10.06 13.02 4.08
C LEU A 70 -9.97 14.54 4.05
N ASP A 71 -9.33 15.12 3.03
CA ASP A 71 -9.20 16.57 2.92
C ASP A 71 -10.56 17.27 2.89
N MET A 72 -11.50 16.74 2.11
CA MET A 72 -12.87 17.26 2.04
C MET A 72 -13.64 17.08 3.35
N SER A 73 -13.44 15.95 4.04
CA SER A 73 -14.08 15.68 5.32
C SER A 73 -13.54 16.58 6.44
N CYS A 74 -12.23 16.83 6.46
CA CYS A 74 -11.60 17.78 7.37
C CYS A 74 -12.10 19.21 7.12
N LEU A 75 -12.28 19.61 5.85
CA LEU A 75 -12.83 20.92 5.52
C LEU A 75 -14.29 21.06 5.97
N ALA A 76 -15.10 20.02 5.82
CA ALA A 76 -16.48 20.01 6.30
C ALA A 76 -16.57 20.09 7.83
N VAL A 77 -15.68 19.38 8.53
CA VAL A 77 -15.52 19.52 9.99
C VAL A 77 -15.23 20.97 10.33
N TYR A 78 -14.30 21.63 9.64
CA TYR A 78 -14.02 23.04 9.87
C TYR A 78 -15.25 23.95 9.66
N GLU A 79 -15.98 23.79 8.55
CA GLU A 79 -17.19 24.58 8.28
C GLU A 79 -18.27 24.40 9.36
N SER A 80 -18.29 23.24 10.03
CA SER A 80 -19.23 22.95 11.13
C SER A 80 -18.82 23.56 12.47
N ILE A 81 -17.57 24.01 12.62
CA ILE A 81 -17.11 24.68 13.83
C ILE A 81 -17.66 26.11 13.82
N ASP A 82 -18.53 26.45 14.78
CA ASP A 82 -19.17 27.75 14.85
C ASP A 82 -18.12 28.87 15.05
N VAL A 83 -18.02 29.74 14.04
CA VAL A 83 -17.01 30.81 13.88
C VAL A 83 -16.96 31.83 15.04
N PRO A 84 -18.04 32.11 15.82
CA PRO A 84 -17.96 32.99 16.98
C PRO A 84 -17.15 32.39 18.14
N GLU A 85 -17.19 31.08 18.37
CA GLU A 85 -16.42 30.43 19.45
C GLU A 85 -14.94 30.21 19.08
N ALA A 86 -14.66 29.96 17.80
CA ALA A 86 -13.30 29.98 17.22
C ALA A 86 -12.56 31.29 17.46
N SER A 87 -13.29 32.40 17.59
CA SER A 87 -12.72 33.73 17.85
C SER A 87 -12.25 33.96 19.30
N SER A 88 -12.61 33.09 20.23
CA SER A 88 -12.40 33.29 21.68
C SER A 88 -11.23 32.50 22.28
N GLY A 89 -10.51 31.72 21.47
CA GLY A 89 -9.41 30.85 21.93
C GLY A 89 -9.90 29.65 22.76
N ARG A 90 -11.22 29.46 22.87
CA ARG A 90 -11.86 28.30 23.50
C ARG A 90 -12.94 27.79 22.58
N VAL A 91 -12.53 27.01 21.59
CA VAL A 91 -13.50 26.21 20.84
C VAL A 91 -13.93 25.08 21.78
N THR A 92 -15.13 25.20 22.34
CA THR A 92 -15.81 24.06 22.97
C THR A 92 -16.31 23.15 21.86
N LEU A 93 -15.37 22.42 21.26
CA LEU A 93 -15.67 21.40 20.28
C LEU A 93 -16.41 20.28 21.00
N ASP A 94 -17.72 20.18 20.75
CA ASP A 94 -18.45 18.97 21.09
C ASP A 94 -17.90 17.85 20.19
N ALA A 95 -16.99 17.05 20.73
CA ALA A 95 -16.28 15.99 20.01
C ALA A 95 -17.24 15.01 19.31
N VAL A 96 -18.46 14.85 19.85
CA VAL A 96 -19.51 14.00 19.27
C VAL A 96 -19.99 14.55 17.93
N ASN A 97 -20.14 15.88 17.81
CA ASN A 97 -20.58 16.50 16.56
C ASN A 97 -19.48 16.48 15.49
N LEU A 98 -18.21 16.58 15.88
CA LEU A 98 -17.09 16.54 14.93
C LEU A 98 -16.94 15.19 14.25
N GLU A 99 -16.99 14.10 15.02
CA GLU A 99 -16.88 12.75 14.48
C GLU A 99 -18.07 12.44 13.55
N GLU A 100 -19.28 12.88 13.92
CA GLU A 100 -20.48 12.66 13.12
C GLU A 100 -20.40 13.39 11.78
N VAL A 101 -20.02 14.68 11.76
CA VAL A 101 -19.82 15.44 10.53
C VAL A 101 -18.71 14.81 9.70
N PHE A 102 -17.57 14.50 10.30
CA PHE A 102 -16.46 13.87 9.59
C PHE A 102 -16.88 12.55 8.93
N ARG A 103 -17.59 11.69 9.67
CA ARG A 103 -18.07 10.39 9.20
C ARG A 103 -19.07 10.54 8.06
N LEU A 104 -19.99 11.49 8.15
CA LEU A 104 -21.00 11.75 7.11
C LEU A 104 -20.34 12.11 5.78
N TYR A 105 -19.38 13.03 5.79
CA TYR A 105 -18.68 13.45 4.58
C TYR A 105 -17.74 12.36 4.05
N LEU A 106 -17.08 11.61 4.94
CA LEU A 106 -16.24 10.48 4.55
C LEU A 106 -17.05 9.38 3.88
N GLN A 107 -18.24 9.06 4.41
CA GLN A 107 -19.18 8.11 3.82
C GLN A 107 -19.65 8.54 2.43
N ALA A 108 -20.01 9.82 2.28
CA ALA A 108 -20.44 10.36 0.99
C ALA A 108 -19.32 10.33 -0.05
N ASN A 109 -18.10 10.74 0.34
CA ASN A 109 -16.96 10.86 -0.57
C ASN A 109 -16.42 9.50 -1.04
N LEU A 110 -16.46 8.49 -0.18
CA LEU A 110 -15.96 7.14 -0.50
C LEU A 110 -17.08 6.14 -0.81
N SER A 111 -18.34 6.60 -0.88
CA SER A 111 -19.52 5.76 -1.09
C SER A 111 -19.57 4.58 -0.11
N LEU A 112 -19.50 4.89 1.19
CA LEU A 112 -19.50 3.92 2.27
C LEU A 112 -20.88 3.80 2.92
N ASP A 113 -21.12 2.65 3.57
CA ASP A 113 -22.29 2.41 4.39
C ASP A 113 -22.14 3.02 5.79
N GLU A 114 -23.17 2.81 6.63
CA GLU A 114 -23.17 3.26 8.01
C GLU A 114 -21.99 2.71 8.81
N ASN A 115 -21.44 1.55 8.47
CA ASN A 115 -20.31 0.88 9.12
C ASN A 115 -18.95 1.22 8.49
N LEU A 116 -18.89 2.23 7.61
CA LEU A 116 -17.69 2.61 6.85
C LEU A 116 -17.17 1.49 5.92
N ALA A 117 -18.04 0.56 5.52
CA ALA A 117 -17.75 -0.44 4.51
C ALA A 117 -18.15 0.07 3.11
N PRO A 118 -17.39 -0.23 2.05
CA PRO A 118 -17.68 0.23 0.71
C PRO A 118 -19.01 -0.35 0.19
N LEU A 119 -19.90 0.51 -0.32
CA LEU A 119 -21.21 0.10 -0.85
C LEU A 119 -21.14 -0.49 -2.25
N SER A 120 -20.17 -0.06 -3.05
CA SER A 120 -20.11 -0.40 -4.47
C SER A 120 -19.03 -1.45 -4.75
N ALA A 121 -19.37 -2.41 -5.62
CA ALA A 121 -18.42 -3.40 -6.13
C ALA A 121 -17.28 -2.79 -6.98
N GLY A 122 -17.35 -1.48 -7.27
CA GLY A 122 -16.32 -0.73 -7.99
C GLY A 122 -15.39 0.08 -7.10
N SER A 123 -15.58 0.08 -5.78
CA SER A 123 -14.66 0.75 -4.84
C SER A 123 -13.29 0.07 -4.87
N LEU A 124 -12.22 0.86 -4.79
CA LEU A 124 -10.86 0.31 -4.65
C LEU A 124 -10.62 -0.28 -3.25
N LEU A 125 -11.51 0.01 -2.29
CA LEU A 125 -11.51 -0.55 -0.95
C LEU A 125 -12.26 -1.89 -0.95
N GLN A 126 -11.68 -2.87 -0.26
CA GLN A 126 -12.30 -4.19 -0.08
C GLN A 126 -12.81 -4.42 1.34
N GLY A 127 -12.28 -3.68 2.32
CA GLY A 127 -12.70 -3.77 3.71
C GLY A 127 -13.15 -2.43 4.25
N GLY A 128 -13.74 -2.46 5.45
CA GLY A 128 -14.16 -1.25 6.15
C GLY A 128 -12.99 -0.31 6.45
N LEU A 129 -13.30 0.99 6.46
CA LEU A 129 -12.39 2.01 6.96
C LEU A 129 -12.52 2.13 8.47
N ILE A 130 -11.39 2.38 9.12
CA ILE A 130 -11.30 2.60 10.55
C ILE A 130 -10.69 3.98 10.76
N ILE A 131 -11.47 4.89 11.36
CA ILE A 131 -10.97 6.16 11.86
C ILE A 131 -10.14 5.84 13.10
N ARG A 132 -8.85 6.17 13.08
CA ARG A 132 -7.92 5.90 14.18
C ARG A 132 -7.77 7.10 15.08
N GLU A 133 -7.62 8.26 14.48
CA GLU A 133 -7.39 9.53 15.16
C GLU A 133 -8.17 10.61 14.40
N LEU A 134 -8.84 11.49 15.14
CA LEU A 134 -9.51 12.68 14.64
C LEU A 134 -9.41 13.74 15.73
N ASP A 135 -8.59 14.75 15.50
CA ASP A 135 -8.33 15.81 16.47
C ASP A 135 -8.32 17.18 15.78
N VAL A 136 -8.67 18.22 16.53
CA VAL A 136 -8.50 19.60 16.09
C VAL A 136 -7.40 20.22 16.96
N LEU A 137 -6.27 20.52 16.33
CA LEU A 137 -5.06 21.01 16.97
C LEU A 137 -4.93 22.52 16.76
N TYR A 138 -4.45 23.24 17.78
CA TYR A 138 -4.22 24.67 17.70
C TYR A 138 -2.75 24.98 17.93
N GLY A 139 -2.05 25.28 16.84
CA GLY A 139 -0.60 25.49 16.84
C GLY A 139 -0.12 26.81 17.46
N GLU A 140 -0.53 27.13 18.69
CA GLU A 140 0.00 28.30 19.41
C GLU A 140 1.36 28.04 20.08
N ASP A 141 1.69 26.79 20.45
CA ASP A 141 2.91 26.49 21.24
C ASP A 141 3.73 25.31 20.70
N GLY A 142 3.98 25.25 19.40
CA GLY A 142 4.85 24.21 18.81
C GLY A 142 4.31 22.79 18.98
N GLU A 143 2.99 22.67 19.06
CA GLU A 143 2.30 21.38 19.08
C GLU A 143 2.68 20.56 17.85
N THR A 144 2.80 19.25 18.03
CA THR A 144 3.05 18.32 16.93
C THR A 144 1.92 17.32 16.86
N CYS A 145 1.52 16.92 15.65
CA CYS A 145 0.59 15.82 15.49
C CYS A 145 1.19 14.50 16.03
N SER A 146 0.38 13.45 16.15
CA SER A 146 0.81 12.12 16.61
C SER A 146 1.98 11.54 15.80
N LEU A 147 2.15 11.99 14.56
CA LEU A 147 3.23 11.61 13.64
C LEU A 147 4.43 12.57 13.64
N GLY A 148 4.43 13.58 14.51
CA GLY A 148 5.55 14.50 14.72
C GLY A 148 5.60 15.70 13.78
N ASN A 149 4.58 15.94 12.96
CA ASN A 149 4.53 17.15 12.12
C ASN A 149 4.18 18.36 12.98
N PRO A 150 4.90 19.49 12.83
CA PRO A 150 4.62 20.69 13.58
C PRO A 150 3.32 21.34 13.10
N VAL A 151 2.43 21.64 14.04
CA VAL A 151 1.18 22.36 13.83
C VAL A 151 1.43 23.83 14.13
N ARG A 152 1.23 24.70 13.14
CA ARG A 152 1.50 26.15 13.26
C ARG A 152 0.25 27.02 13.26
N ARG A 153 -0.90 26.42 12.94
CA ARG A 153 -2.21 27.04 12.75
C ARG A 153 -3.28 26.06 13.21
N LEU A 154 -4.53 26.52 13.30
CA LEU A 154 -5.67 25.62 13.49
C LEU A 154 -5.66 24.54 12.40
N THR A 155 -5.59 23.28 12.82
CA THR A 155 -5.41 22.14 11.92
C THR A 155 -6.34 21.01 12.33
N VAL A 156 -7.07 20.47 11.36
CA VAL A 156 -7.81 19.22 11.56
C VAL A 156 -6.89 18.07 11.20
N HIS A 157 -6.58 17.25 12.20
CA HIS A 157 -5.75 16.06 12.09
C HIS A 157 -6.65 14.82 11.96
N ALA A 158 -6.40 14.01 10.94
CA ALA A 158 -7.12 12.75 10.75
C ALA A 158 -6.15 11.63 10.33
N VAL A 159 -6.33 10.46 10.95
CA VAL A 159 -5.66 9.21 10.56
C VAL A 159 -6.72 8.16 10.30
N VAL A 160 -6.73 7.63 9.08
CA VAL A 160 -7.67 6.59 8.67
C VAL A 160 -6.93 5.39 8.10
N ALA A 161 -7.38 4.19 8.47
CA ALA A 161 -6.88 2.94 7.96
C ALA A 161 -7.93 2.30 7.05
N GLY A 162 -7.58 2.03 5.79
CA GLY A 162 -8.43 1.35 4.82
C GLY A 162 -7.81 0.04 4.35
N SER A 163 -8.62 -0.92 3.95
CA SER A 163 -8.15 -2.21 3.42
C SER A 163 -8.42 -2.31 1.92
N TYR A 164 -7.42 -2.70 1.14
CA TYR A 164 -7.51 -2.84 -0.31
C TYR A 164 -7.04 -4.22 -0.79
N ALA A 165 -7.55 -4.63 -1.95
CA ALA A 165 -7.20 -5.89 -2.59
C ALA A 165 -5.78 -5.83 -3.16
N THR A 166 -4.96 -6.84 -2.88
CA THR A 166 -3.67 -7.01 -3.56
C THR A 166 -3.77 -7.95 -4.75
N GLY A 167 -2.84 -7.78 -5.68
CA GLY A 167 -2.84 -8.49 -6.95
C GLY A 167 -2.57 -9.98 -6.79
N LEU A 168 -2.95 -10.76 -7.80
CA LEU A 168 -2.68 -12.20 -7.86
C LEU A 168 -1.19 -12.52 -7.68
N PHE A 169 -0.31 -11.66 -8.21
CA PHE A 169 1.14 -11.85 -8.13
C PHE A 169 1.67 -11.70 -6.71
N GLU A 170 1.19 -10.73 -5.95
CA GLU A 170 1.62 -10.58 -4.56
C GLU A 170 1.22 -11.80 -3.72
N ARG A 171 -0.01 -12.29 -3.91
CA ARG A 171 -0.48 -13.52 -3.25
C ARG A 171 0.37 -14.73 -3.64
N ALA A 172 0.72 -14.85 -4.91
CA ALA A 172 1.51 -15.96 -5.43
C ALA A 172 2.99 -15.92 -4.97
N ILE A 173 3.57 -14.72 -4.85
CA ILE A 173 5.00 -14.54 -4.52
C ILE A 173 5.22 -14.47 -3.01
N PHE A 174 4.39 -13.72 -2.29
CA PHE A 174 4.58 -13.43 -0.87
C PHE A 174 3.63 -14.22 0.05
N GLY A 175 2.73 -15.04 -0.50
CA GLY A 175 1.87 -15.95 0.27
C GLY A 175 0.83 -15.26 1.16
N GLY A 176 0.51 -14.00 0.89
CA GLY A 176 -0.43 -13.19 1.68
C GLY A 176 -1.92 -13.49 1.42
N GLU A 177 -2.77 -13.00 2.31
CA GLU A 177 -4.24 -13.17 2.24
C GLU A 177 -4.89 -12.41 1.06
N GLY A 178 -4.14 -11.57 0.35
CA GLY A 178 -4.65 -10.77 -0.76
C GLY A 178 -5.32 -9.47 -0.33
N ILE A 179 -5.15 -9.09 0.94
CA ILE A 179 -5.67 -7.85 1.52
C ILE A 179 -4.51 -7.17 2.24
N ARG A 180 -4.35 -5.87 2.00
CA ARG A 180 -3.42 -5.03 2.74
C ARG A 180 -4.14 -3.82 3.31
N THR A 181 -3.62 -3.36 4.45
CA THR A 181 -4.09 -2.12 5.08
C THR A 181 -3.19 -0.97 4.65
N VAL A 182 -3.79 0.10 4.17
CA VAL A 182 -3.14 1.40 3.95
C VAL A 182 -3.55 2.34 5.07
N MET A 183 -2.58 3.01 5.67
CA MET A 183 -2.81 4.07 6.63
C MET A 183 -2.56 5.40 5.92
N VAL A 184 -3.56 6.27 5.94
CA VAL A 184 -3.48 7.61 5.37
C VAL A 184 -3.64 8.61 6.51
N HIS A 185 -2.65 9.48 6.59
CA HIS A 185 -2.58 10.57 7.55
C HIS A 185 -2.74 11.88 6.79
N ARG A 186 -3.62 12.74 7.30
CA ARG A 186 -3.84 14.09 6.78
C ARG A 186 -3.89 15.11 7.91
N ASP A 187 -3.10 16.16 7.72
CA ASP A 187 -3.15 17.39 8.49
C ASP A 187 -3.66 18.48 7.53
N VAL A 188 -4.87 18.99 7.76
CA VAL A 188 -5.43 20.07 6.95
C VAL A 188 -5.33 21.36 7.73
N GLU A 189 -4.35 22.19 7.36
CA GLU A 189 -4.22 23.55 7.89
C GLU A 189 -5.34 24.43 7.35
N ILE A 190 -6.00 25.12 8.25
CA ILE A 190 -7.07 26.04 7.89
C ILE A 190 -6.48 27.45 7.68
N PRO A 191 -6.82 28.13 6.57
CA PRO A 191 -6.44 29.53 6.38
C PRO A 191 -7.11 30.41 7.45
N ASP A 192 -6.29 31.16 8.19
CA ASP A 192 -6.74 32.21 9.10
C ASP A 192 -6.53 33.56 8.41
N ASP A 193 -7.61 34.11 7.85
CA ASP A 193 -7.62 35.40 7.15
C ASP A 193 -7.17 36.58 8.03
N ARG A 194 -7.10 36.41 9.37
CA ARG A 194 -6.76 37.52 10.28
C ARG A 194 -5.28 37.86 10.33
N ARG A 195 -4.36 36.92 10.07
CA ARG A 195 -2.91 37.21 10.06
C ARG A 195 -2.42 37.86 8.76
N GLU A 196 -3.15 37.72 7.66
CA GLU A 196 -2.83 38.43 6.40
C GLU A 196 -3.35 39.88 6.41
N ALA A 197 -4.27 40.22 7.32
CA ALA A 197 -4.84 41.56 7.47
C ALA A 197 -4.06 42.50 8.41
N GLY A 198 -2.99 42.05 9.08
CA GLY A 198 -2.09 42.92 9.85
C GLY A 198 -2.76 43.72 10.97
N LEU A 199 -3.64 43.10 11.75
CA LEU A 199 -4.18 43.65 13.00
C LEU A 199 -3.47 43.08 14.23
#